data_AF-A0A0D7A7E0-F1
#
_entry.id   AF-A0A0D7A7E0-F1
#
_cell.length_a   1.000
_cell.length_b   1.000
_cell.length_c   1.000
_cell.angle_alpha   90.00
_cell.angle_beta   90.00
_cell.angle_gamma   90.00
#
_symmetry.space_group_name_H-M   'P 1'
#
loop_
_entity.id
_entity.type
_entity.pdbx_description
1 polymer ?
#
loop_
_entity_poly.entity_id
_entity_poly.type
_entity_poly.pdbx_seq_one_letter_code
_entity_poly.pdbx_strand_id
1 'polypeptide(L)'
;MSHGDNSALAPPRYPPSLPPKYTSDPADEEETLQAAVRSFTLSTGMSIKTDGQISLVLNNQIEGAIVPSFGRLAHINGTVAIEAHDRESVRETSVTHEGQIFVTVSGSAGCHH
;
A
#
# COMPACT_ATOMS: atom_id res chain seq x y z
N MET A 1 -53.51 -13.41 -33.32
CA MET A 1 -52.64 -12.28 -33.72
C MET A 1 -52.86 -11.16 -32.73
N SER A 2 -51.88 -10.86 -31.88
CA SER A 2 -51.85 -9.62 -31.11
C SER A 2 -50.39 -9.32 -30.82
N HIS A 3 -49.83 -8.39 -31.59
CA HIS A 3 -48.48 -7.88 -31.39
C HIS A 3 -48.51 -6.96 -30.17
N GLY A 4 -47.81 -7.33 -29.11
CA GLY A 4 -47.56 -6.43 -28.00
C GLY A 4 -46.61 -5.34 -28.46
N ASP A 5 -47.10 -4.11 -28.57
CA ASP A 5 -46.30 -2.93 -28.82
C ASP A 5 -45.34 -2.71 -27.66
N ASN A 6 -44.11 -3.18 -27.82
CA ASN A 6 -42.99 -2.88 -26.94
C ASN A 6 -42.52 -1.44 -27.25
N SER A 7 -43.30 -0.46 -26.78
CA SER A 7 -42.90 0.95 -26.82
C SER A 7 -41.80 1.16 -25.78
N ALA A 8 -40.56 0.85 -26.18
CA ALA A 8 -39.38 1.28 -25.45
C ALA A 8 -39.39 2.81 -25.37
N LEU A 9 -39.76 3.35 -24.21
CA LEU A 9 -39.73 4.78 -23.94
C LEU A 9 -38.30 5.26 -24.18
N ALA A 10 -38.11 6.08 -25.22
CA ALA A 10 -36.81 6.65 -25.52
C ALA A 10 -36.26 7.38 -24.27
N PRO A 11 -34.95 7.27 -23.98
CA PRO A 11 -34.37 7.95 -22.84
C PRO A 11 -34.62 9.45 -22.94
N PRO A 12 -34.86 10.13 -21.81
CA PRO A 12 -35.09 11.58 -21.79
C PRO A 12 -33.95 12.30 -22.52
N ARG A 13 -34.32 13.12 -23.50
CA ARG A 13 -33.38 13.98 -24.21
C ARG A 13 -33.05 15.17 -23.32
N TYR A 14 -31.87 15.13 -22.70
CA TYR A 14 -31.36 16.26 -21.94
C TYR A 14 -30.81 17.32 -22.91
N PRO A 15 -31.15 18.61 -22.72
CA PRO A 15 -30.52 19.68 -23.49
C PRO A 15 -29.02 19.74 -23.19
N PRO A 16 -28.19 20.20 -24.15
CA PRO A 16 -26.76 20.38 -23.89
C PRO A 16 -26.59 21.39 -22.75
N SER A 17 -26.13 20.93 -21.60
CA SER A 17 -25.75 21.77 -20.48
C SER A 17 -24.29 22.15 -20.61
N LEU A 18 -23.97 23.40 -20.24
CA LEU A 18 -22.57 23.79 -20.09
C LEU A 18 -21.95 22.98 -18.96
N PRO A 19 -20.68 22.56 -19.09
CA PRO A 19 -20.01 21.87 -18.01
C PRO A 19 -20.01 22.76 -16.76
N PRO A 20 -20.26 22.18 -15.57
CA PRO A 20 -20.21 22.96 -14.35
C PRO A 20 -18.82 23.57 -14.15
N LYS A 21 -18.78 24.76 -13.55
CA LYS A 21 -17.54 25.43 -13.19
C LYS A 21 -17.02 24.76 -11.92
N TYR A 22 -15.99 23.95 -12.05
CA TYR A 22 -15.27 23.40 -10.92
C TYR A 22 -14.27 24.44 -10.39
N THR A 23 -14.20 24.58 -9.07
CA THR A 23 -13.17 25.35 -8.37
C THR A 23 -12.25 24.39 -7.63
N SER A 24 -11.00 24.81 -7.39
CA SER A 24 -10.07 24.02 -6.56
C SER A 24 -10.34 24.19 -5.07
N ASP A 25 -11.01 25.27 -4.69
CA ASP A 25 -11.39 25.54 -3.32
C ASP A 25 -12.77 24.92 -3.03
N PRO A 26 -12.93 24.26 -1.87
CA PRO A 26 -14.21 23.72 -1.46
C PRO A 26 -15.20 24.84 -1.15
N ALA A 27 -16.48 24.65 -1.49
CA ALA A 27 -17.56 25.55 -1.10
C ALA A 27 -17.86 25.46 0.41
N ASP A 28 -18.58 26.44 0.94
CA ASP A 28 -18.91 26.53 2.38
C ASP A 28 -19.70 25.30 2.91
N GLU A 29 -20.36 24.57 2.01
CA GLU A 29 -21.14 23.36 2.27
C GLU A 29 -20.39 22.06 1.97
N GLU A 30 -19.13 22.14 1.52
CA GLU A 30 -18.28 21.00 1.22
C GLU A 30 -17.34 20.67 2.38
N GLU A 31 -17.29 19.39 2.77
CA GLU A 31 -16.39 18.91 3.80
C GLU A 31 -15.07 18.43 3.18
N THR A 32 -13.95 19.00 3.63
CA THR A 32 -12.63 18.50 3.22
C THR A 32 -12.22 17.33 4.10
N LEU A 33 -12.09 16.15 3.50
CA LEU A 33 -11.52 14.99 4.18
C LEU A 33 -10.02 15.22 4.41
N GLN A 34 -9.65 15.68 5.60
CA GLN A 34 -8.26 15.64 6.04
C GLN A 34 -7.88 14.18 6.29
N ALA A 35 -6.89 13.67 5.56
CA ALA A 35 -6.31 12.38 5.85
C ALA A 35 -5.74 12.42 7.27
N ALA A 36 -6.47 11.83 8.23
CA ALA A 36 -5.95 11.64 9.56
C ALA A 36 -4.67 10.78 9.43
N VAL A 37 -3.51 11.40 9.67
CA VAL A 37 -2.27 10.65 9.86
C VAL A 37 -2.51 9.83 11.12
N ARG A 38 -2.89 8.56 10.94
CA ARG A 38 -3.06 7.65 12.06
C ARG A 38 -1.79 7.69 12.89
N SER A 39 -1.93 7.96 14.18
CA SER A 39 -0.85 7.87 15.16
C SER A 39 -0.22 6.49 15.02
N PHE A 40 1.01 6.45 14.50
CA PHE A 40 1.75 5.21 14.37
C PHE A 40 2.06 4.70 15.78
N THR A 41 1.61 3.49 16.10
CA THR A 41 2.16 2.77 17.26
C THR A 41 3.64 2.58 17.00
N LEU A 42 4.48 3.12 17.88
CA LEU A 42 5.92 2.95 17.82
C LEU A 42 6.21 1.46 18.03
N SER A 43 6.57 0.78 16.95
CA SER A 43 7.04 -0.59 17.02
C SER A 43 8.38 -0.63 17.76
N THR A 44 8.49 -1.53 18.74
CA THR A 44 9.65 -1.66 19.64
C THR A 44 10.42 -2.98 19.43
N GLY A 45 9.91 -3.85 18.56
CA GLY A 45 10.48 -5.17 18.32
C GLY A 45 11.85 -5.09 17.65
N MET A 46 12.66 -6.12 17.88
CA MET A 46 13.97 -6.30 17.26
C MET A 46 14.04 -7.67 16.60
N SER A 47 14.57 -7.74 15.39
CA SER A 47 14.88 -9.00 14.71
C SER A 47 16.38 -9.13 14.53
N ILE A 48 16.90 -10.33 14.78
CA ILE A 48 18.30 -10.66 14.54
C ILE A 48 18.32 -11.85 13.60
N LYS A 49 19.00 -11.70 12.47
CA LYS A 49 19.29 -12.78 11.54
C LYS A 49 20.79 -12.90 11.37
N THR A 50 21.33 -14.07 11.63
CA THR A 50 22.74 -14.39 11.41
C THR A 50 22.85 -15.37 10.26
N ASP A 51 23.77 -15.10 9.35
CA ASP A 51 24.13 -15.98 8.24
C ASP A 51 25.65 -15.99 8.09
N GLY A 52 26.26 -17.12 8.45
CA GLY A 52 27.71 -17.22 8.60
C GLY A 52 28.26 -16.16 9.55
N GLN A 53 29.19 -15.34 9.03
CA GLN A 53 29.94 -14.32 9.76
C GLN A 53 29.25 -12.95 9.79
N ILE A 54 28.07 -12.85 9.17
CA ILE A 54 27.30 -11.61 9.05
C ILE A 54 26.04 -11.73 9.91
N SER A 55 25.81 -10.72 10.75
CA SER A 55 24.57 -10.58 11.52
C SER A 55 23.86 -9.30 11.13
N LEU A 56 22.59 -9.42 10.75
CA LEU A 56 21.69 -8.30 10.50
C LEU A 56 20.77 -8.12 11.70
N VAL A 57 20.81 -6.93 12.30
CA VAL A 57 19.88 -6.50 13.34
C VAL A 57 18.93 -5.49 12.74
N LEU A 58 17.62 -5.74 12.82
CA LEU A 58 16.58 -4.81 12.40
C LEU A 58 15.82 -4.33 13.63
N ASN A 59 15.70 -3.00 13.79
CA ASN A 59 15.04 -2.40 14.95
C ASN A 59 13.64 -1.89 14.58
N ASN A 60 12.82 -1.65 15.61
CA ASN A 60 11.48 -1.07 15.48
C ASN A 60 10.55 -1.87 14.55
N GLN A 61 10.70 -3.20 14.50
CA GLN A 61 9.73 -4.08 13.87
C GLN A 61 8.51 -4.29 14.78
N ILE A 62 7.41 -4.78 14.20
CA ILE A 62 6.23 -5.19 14.97
C ILE A 62 6.63 -6.22 16.04
N GLU A 63 6.27 -5.94 17.29
CA GLU A 63 6.59 -6.81 18.42
C GLU A 63 5.96 -8.20 18.25
N GLY A 64 6.72 -9.25 18.54
CA GLY A 64 6.27 -10.64 18.40
C GLY A 64 6.14 -11.14 16.96
N ALA A 65 6.52 -10.36 15.95
CA ALA A 65 6.50 -10.82 14.56
C ALA A 65 7.52 -11.94 14.33
N ILE A 66 7.07 -13.04 13.71
CA ILE A 66 7.93 -14.19 13.35
C ILE A 66 8.86 -13.81 12.19
N VAL A 67 8.36 -12.99 11.26
CA VAL A 67 9.10 -12.44 10.12
C VAL A 67 9.18 -10.92 10.29
N PRO A 68 10.34 -10.28 10.00
CA PRO A 68 10.49 -8.83 10.11
C PRO A 68 9.38 -8.08 9.39
N SER A 69 8.54 -7.41 10.18
CA SER A 69 7.33 -6.76 9.71
C SER A 69 7.31 -5.30 10.16
N PHE A 70 7.03 -4.40 9.21
CA PHE A 70 7.06 -2.96 9.41
C PHE A 70 5.75 -2.35 8.92
N GLY A 71 5.31 -1.29 9.61
CA GLY A 71 4.10 -0.55 9.22
C GLY A 71 4.26 0.25 7.93
N ARG A 72 3.14 0.79 7.44
CA ARG A 72 3.15 1.70 6.29
C ARG A 72 3.99 2.94 6.62
N LEU A 73 4.85 3.38 5.70
CA LEU A 73 5.77 4.52 5.87
C LEU A 73 6.79 4.34 7.03
N ALA A 74 6.96 3.12 7.54
CA ALA A 74 7.95 2.86 8.58
C ALA A 74 9.37 3.03 8.03
N HIS A 75 10.24 3.65 8.84
CA HIS A 75 11.65 3.73 8.55
C HIS A 75 12.33 2.43 8.98
N ILE A 76 12.81 1.66 8.01
CA ILE A 76 13.59 0.45 8.29
C ILE A 76 14.98 0.87 8.73
N ASN A 77 15.36 0.54 9.97
CA ASN A 77 16.67 0.85 10.52
C ASN A 77 17.29 -0.39 11.17
N GLY A 78 18.62 -0.42 11.21
CA GLY A 78 19.32 -1.62 11.62
C GLY A 78 20.83 -1.48 11.68
N THR A 79 21.49 -2.59 11.95
CA THR A 79 22.95 -2.69 11.98
C THR A 79 23.36 -3.98 11.31
N VAL A 80 24.33 -3.89 10.40
CA VAL A 80 25.05 -5.04 9.88
C VAL A 80 26.33 -5.19 10.69
N ALA A 81 26.46 -6.31 11.38
CA ALA A 81 27.64 -6.66 12.15
C ALA A 81 28.41 -7.77 11.43
N ILE A 82 29.73 -7.61 11.35
CA ILE A 82 30.65 -8.62 10.86
C ILE A 82 31.47 -9.12 12.04
N GLU A 83 31.63 -10.44 12.13
CA GLU A 83 32.43 -11.07 13.18
C GLU A 83 33.85 -10.50 13.22
N ALA A 84 34.36 -10.29 14.43
CA ALA A 84 35.56 -9.51 14.66
C ALA A 84 36.79 -10.07 13.91
N HIS A 85 36.86 -11.39 13.76
CA HIS A 85 37.98 -12.06 13.11
C HIS A 85 38.01 -11.88 11.59
N ASP A 86 36.87 -11.59 10.95
CA ASP A 86 36.78 -11.47 9.49
C ASP A 86 36.78 -10.02 9.00
N ARG A 87 36.66 -9.04 9.91
CA ARG A 87 36.57 -7.62 9.55
C ARG A 87 37.70 -7.13 8.65
N GLU A 88 38.93 -7.62 8.86
CA GLU A 88 40.09 -7.22 8.07
C GLU A 88 40.06 -7.77 6.63
N SER A 89 39.27 -8.81 6.38
CA SER A 89 39.10 -9.40 5.04
C SER A 89 38.07 -8.67 4.18
N VAL A 90 37.21 -7.85 4.80
CA VAL A 90 36.08 -7.18 4.13
C VAL A 90 36.58 -5.95 3.39
N ARG A 91 36.43 -5.97 2.06
CA ARG A 91 36.83 -4.85 1.20
C ARG A 91 35.70 -3.90 0.85
N GLU A 92 34.48 -4.42 0.79
CA GLU A 92 33.29 -3.70 0.37
C GLU A 92 32.07 -4.28 1.07
N THR A 93 31.09 -3.42 1.37
CA THR A 93 29.79 -3.82 1.87
C THR A 93 28.73 -3.12 1.05
N SER A 94 27.82 -3.90 0.47
CA SER A 94 26.67 -3.40 -0.28
C SER A 94 25.39 -3.82 0.41
N VAL A 95 24.41 -2.92 0.41
CA VAL A 95 23.07 -3.18 0.94
C VAL A 95 22.08 -2.94 -0.19
N THR A 96 21.36 -3.99 -0.57
CA THR A 96 20.35 -3.95 -1.63
C THR A 96 18.98 -4.20 -1.03
N HIS A 97 18.01 -3.36 -1.41
CA HIS A 97 16.62 -3.50 -1.01
C HIS A 97 15.79 -3.83 -2.25
N GLU A 98 15.06 -4.95 -2.20
CA GLU A 98 14.13 -5.36 -3.24
C GLU A 98 12.70 -5.30 -2.73
N GLY A 99 11.81 -4.70 -3.52
CA GLY A 99 10.39 -4.59 -3.22
C GLY A 99 9.56 -5.34 -4.25
N GLN A 100 8.55 -6.08 -3.80
CA GLN A 100 7.63 -6.82 -4.67
C GLN A 100 6.18 -6.43 -4.38
N ILE A 101 5.38 -6.25 -5.43
CA ILE A 101 3.94 -5.97 -5.35
C ILE A 101 3.19 -7.15 -5.92
N PHE A 102 2.27 -7.71 -5.14
CA PHE A 102 1.36 -8.75 -5.58
C PHE A 102 -0.05 -8.18 -5.75
N VAL A 103 -0.65 -8.38 -6.92
CA VAL A 103 -2.04 -7.99 -7.20
C VAL A 103 -2.82 -9.25 -7.53
N THR A 104 -3.85 -9.54 -6.73
CA THR A 104 -4.79 -10.63 -7.00
C THR A 104 -6.13 -10.04 -7.41
N VAL A 105 -6.56 -10.34 -8.63
CA VAL A 105 -7.89 -9.95 -9.14
C VAL A 105 -8.79 -11.17 -9.12
N SER A 106 -9.76 -11.19 -8.21
CA SER A 106 -10.80 -12.21 -8.17
C SER A 106 -12.04 -11.70 -8.91
N GLY A 107 -12.28 -12.22 -10.12
CA GLY A 107 -13.48 -11.95 -10.90
C GLY A 107 -14.59 -12.95 -10.61
N SER A 108 -15.77 -12.48 -10.23
CA SER A 108 -16.99 -13.30 -10.22
C SER A 108 -17.53 -13.40 -11.65
N ALA A 109 -17.52 -14.60 -12.24
CA ALA A 109 -18.25 -14.84 -13.48
C ALA A 109 -19.75 -14.72 -13.20
N GLY A 110 -20.37 -13.65 -13.70
CA GLY A 110 -21.82 -13.53 -13.73
C GLY A 110 -22.40 -14.58 -14.67
N CYS A 111 -22.92 -15.68 -14.11
CA CYS A 111 -23.75 -16.62 -14.85
C CYS A 111 -25.10 -15.96 -15.15
N HIS A 112 -25.27 -15.44 -16.37
CA HIS A 112 -26.59 -15.20 -16.94
C HIS A 112 -27.12 -16.52 -17.49
N HIS A 113 -28.14 -17.07 -16.82
CA HIS A 113 -29.00 -18.14 -17.34
C HIS A 113 -30.13 -17.53 -18.18
#